data_AF-A0A7C7ZLY4-F1
#
_entry.id   AF-A0A7C7ZLY4-F1
#
_cell.length_a   1.000
_cell.length_b   1.000
_cell.length_c   1.000
_cell.angle_alpha   90.00
_cell.angle_beta   90.00
_cell.angle_gamma   90.00
#
_symmetry.space_group_name_H-M   'P 1'
#
loop_
_entity.id
_entity.type
_entity.pdbx_description
1 polymer ?
#
loop_
_entity_poly.entity_id
_entity_poly.type
_entity_poly.pdbx_seq_one_letter_code
_entity_poly.pdbx_strand_id
1 'polypeptide(L)'
;MKFKFTILIFVVAAIAIFFMRNENFIPRTALAIYHHYIDKTEADAIAGLTPEAAVDIQKRVVYALSENWGGVAGYKAALTNADIQQKMGIKEPLLGIFLNKMLIKSPAVINTRSAVHPFAEADLLVRVKDASINDAKTD
;
A
#
# COMPACT_ATOMS: atom_id res chain seq x y z
N MET A 1 36.83 -35.62 4.27
CA MET A 1 35.43 -35.62 4.76
C MET A 1 34.97 -34.27 5.31
N LYS A 2 35.76 -33.56 6.13
CA LYS A 2 35.38 -32.26 6.73
C LYS A 2 34.99 -31.16 5.73
N PHE A 3 35.73 -31.01 4.62
CA PHE A 3 35.50 -29.95 3.62
C PHE A 3 34.13 -30.04 2.90
N LYS A 4 33.69 -31.26 2.55
CA LYS A 4 32.36 -31.48 1.93
C LYS A 4 31.21 -31.19 2.91
N PHE A 5 31.42 -31.44 4.20
CA PHE A 5 30.43 -31.18 5.25
C PHE A 5 30.30 -29.67 5.51
N THR A 6 31.41 -28.93 5.49
CA THR A 6 31.41 -27.46 5.61
C THR A 6 30.69 -26.80 4.44
N ILE A 7 30.93 -27.23 3.19
CA ILE A 7 30.20 -26.71 2.01
C ILE A 7 28.70 -26.99 2.12
N LEU A 8 28.31 -28.20 2.55
CA LEU A 8 26.91 -28.56 2.73
C LEU A 8 26.21 -27.64 3.75
N ILE A 9 26.87 -27.32 4.87
CA ILE A 9 26.34 -26.39 5.88
C ILE A 9 26.12 -24.99 5.28
N PHE A 10 27.08 -24.46 4.51
CA PHE A 10 26.92 -23.15 3.88
C PHE A 10 25.80 -23.13 2.85
N VAL A 11 25.62 -24.20 2.07
CA VAL A 11 24.51 -24.32 1.11
C VAL A 11 23.17 -24.35 1.84
N VAL A 12 23.05 -25.15 2.90
CA VAL A 12 21.81 -25.22 3.70
C VAL A 12 21.50 -23.87 4.36
N ALA A 13 22.50 -23.18 4.91
CA ALA A 13 22.33 -21.86 5.48
C ALA A 13 21.92 -20.82 4.44
N ALA A 14 22.53 -20.82 3.25
CA ALA A 14 22.18 -19.91 2.16
C ALA A 14 20.74 -20.13 1.67
N ILE A 15 20.31 -21.39 1.55
CA ILE A 15 18.94 -21.77 1.21
C ILE A 15 17.97 -21.29 2.29
N ALA A 16 18.27 -21.53 3.57
CA ALA A 16 17.45 -21.06 4.68
C ALA A 16 17.32 -19.53 4.70
N ILE A 17 18.42 -18.80 4.49
CA ILE A 17 18.42 -17.32 4.40
C ILE A 17 17.58 -16.86 3.21
N PHE A 18 17.67 -17.52 2.05
CA PHE A 18 16.87 -17.21 0.88
C PHE A 18 15.36 -17.35 1.17
N PHE A 19 14.95 -18.47 1.76
CA PHE A 19 13.55 -18.69 2.12
C PHE A 19 13.07 -17.70 3.20
N MET A 20 13.84 -17.47 4.26
CA MET A 20 13.53 -16.48 5.29
C MET A 20 13.40 -15.05 4.72
N ARG A 21 14.26 -14.71 3.75
CA ARG A 21 14.20 -13.41 3.07
C ARG A 21 12.93 -13.32 2.22
N ASN A 22 12.53 -14.39 1.55
CA ASN A 22 11.31 -14.41 0.75
C ASN A 22 10.04 -14.30 1.62
N GLU A 23 9.93 -15.07 2.70
CA GLU A 23 8.76 -15.05 3.60
C GLU A 23 8.54 -13.68 4.26
N ASN A 24 9.62 -12.99 4.59
CA ASN A 24 9.56 -11.69 5.25
C ASN A 24 9.56 -10.50 4.28
N PHE A 25 9.44 -10.73 2.97
CA PHE A 25 9.42 -9.64 2.00
C PHE A 25 8.26 -8.68 2.24
N ILE A 26 7.01 -9.17 2.25
CA ILE A 26 5.81 -8.32 2.44
C ILE A 26 5.86 -7.51 3.76
N PRO A 27 6.11 -8.12 4.94
CA PRO A 27 6.19 -7.35 6.18
C PRO A 27 7.30 -6.29 6.20
N ARG A 28 8.50 -6.60 5.69
CA ARG A 28 9.59 -5.64 5.64
C ARG A 28 9.31 -4.48 4.69
N THR A 29 8.76 -4.79 3.52
CA THR A 29 8.39 -3.77 2.52
C THR A 29 7.32 -2.84 3.06
N ALA A 30 6.30 -3.37 3.73
CA ALA A 30 5.28 -2.56 4.38
C ALA A 30 5.87 -1.65 5.47
N LEU A 31 6.77 -2.17 6.30
CA LEU A 31 7.44 -1.38 7.34
C LEU A 31 8.31 -0.26 6.73
N ALA A 32 9.04 -0.56 5.66
CA ALA A 32 9.84 0.44 4.94
C ALA A 32 8.97 1.58 4.37
N ILE A 33 7.86 1.25 3.70
CA ILE A 33 6.91 2.25 3.17
C ILE A 33 6.31 3.08 4.30
N TYR A 34 5.94 2.44 5.42
CA TYR A 34 5.44 3.14 6.60
C TYR A 34 6.44 4.19 7.09
N HIS A 35 7.72 3.83 7.24
CA HIS A 35 8.77 4.76 7.66
C HIS A 35 8.95 5.91 6.68
N HIS A 36 9.06 5.64 5.38
CA HIS A 36 9.14 6.70 4.38
C HIS A 36 7.94 7.67 4.44
N TYR A 37 6.73 7.15 4.68
CA TYR A 37 5.54 7.97 4.82
C TYR A 37 5.59 8.89 6.06
N ILE A 38 5.92 8.35 7.24
CA ILE A 38 5.96 9.15 8.48
C ILE A 38 7.15 10.12 8.52
N ASP A 39 8.27 9.73 7.92
CA ASP A 39 9.50 10.52 7.87
C ASP A 39 9.50 11.52 6.70
N LYS A 40 8.48 11.46 5.83
CA LYS A 40 8.30 12.32 4.66
C LYS A 40 9.53 12.27 3.75
N THR A 41 9.94 11.05 3.42
CA THR A 41 11.03 10.78 2.48
C THR A 41 10.51 9.97 1.30
N GLU A 42 11.19 10.10 0.17
CA GLU A 42 10.87 9.33 -1.04
C GLU A 42 11.20 7.85 -0.81
N ALA A 43 10.28 6.97 -1.19
CA ALA A 43 10.46 5.52 -1.15
C ALA A 43 10.91 5.01 -2.52
N ASP A 44 11.77 3.99 -2.53
CA ASP A 44 12.20 3.34 -3.77
C ASP A 44 11.04 2.60 -4.46
N ALA A 45 11.07 2.60 -5.80
CA ALA A 45 10.14 1.79 -6.59
C ALA A 45 10.43 0.29 -6.41
N ILE A 46 9.39 -0.49 -6.10
CA ILE A 46 9.51 -1.93 -5.86
C ILE A 46 9.11 -2.69 -7.11
N ALA A 47 10.10 -3.24 -7.81
CA ALA A 47 9.88 -4.01 -9.03
C ALA A 47 9.30 -5.40 -8.75
N GLY A 48 8.48 -5.91 -9.67
CA GLY A 48 8.04 -7.31 -9.68
C GLY A 48 6.99 -7.69 -8.64
N LEU A 49 6.28 -6.72 -8.04
CA LEU A 49 5.14 -7.01 -7.17
C LEU A 49 3.99 -7.63 -7.96
N THR A 50 3.39 -8.68 -7.41
CA THR A 50 2.06 -9.12 -7.85
C THR A 50 1.00 -8.20 -7.24
N PRO A 51 -0.19 -8.07 -7.85
CA PRO A 51 -1.30 -7.31 -7.29
C PRO A 51 -1.66 -7.74 -5.85
N GLU A 52 -1.62 -9.05 -5.57
CA GLU A 52 -1.94 -9.61 -4.26
C GLU A 52 -0.92 -9.16 -3.20
N ALA A 53 0.37 -9.23 -3.54
CA ALA A 53 1.44 -8.77 -2.66
C ALA A 53 1.33 -7.26 -2.39
N ALA A 54 0.99 -6.47 -3.41
CA ALA A 54 0.80 -5.02 -3.26
C ALA A 54 -0.37 -4.68 -2.32
N VAL A 55 -1.50 -5.39 -2.45
CA VAL A 55 -2.65 -5.23 -1.55
C VAL A 55 -2.31 -5.63 -0.10
N ASP A 56 -1.57 -6.71 0.10
CA ASP A 56 -1.16 -7.13 1.45
C ASP A 56 -0.18 -6.15 2.10
N ILE A 57 0.73 -5.57 1.31
CA ILE A 57 1.59 -4.47 1.75
C ILE A 57 0.73 -3.26 2.15
N GLN A 58 -0.22 -2.84 1.31
CA GLN A 58 -1.12 -1.71 1.60
C GLN A 58 -1.87 -1.92 2.92
N LYS A 59 -2.47 -3.09 3.14
CA LYS A 59 -3.19 -3.41 4.38
C LYS A 59 -2.31 -3.25 5.61
N ARG A 60 -1.06 -3.70 5.54
CA ARG A 60 -0.10 -3.60 6.65
C ARG A 60 0.31 -2.15 6.93
N VAL A 61 0.53 -1.35 5.89
CA VAL A 61 0.83 0.09 6.02
C VAL A 61 -0.36 0.83 6.64
N VAL A 62 -1.57 0.59 6.15
CA VAL A 62 -2.80 1.20 6.67
C VAL A 62 -3.03 0.81 8.13
N TYR A 63 -2.80 -0.46 8.48
CA TYR A 63 -2.88 -0.93 9.86
C TYR A 63 -1.89 -0.19 10.76
N ALA A 64 -0.62 -0.10 10.36
CA ALA A 64 0.41 0.61 11.12
C ALA A 64 0.11 2.11 11.28
N LEU A 65 -0.45 2.76 10.25
CA LEU A 65 -0.86 4.17 10.33
C LEU A 65 -2.07 4.36 11.25
N SER A 66 -3.00 3.40 11.30
CA SER A 66 -4.27 3.53 12.01
C SER A 66 -4.13 3.78 13.51
N GLU A 67 -3.03 3.32 14.13
CA GLU A 67 -2.71 3.58 15.54
C GLU A 67 -2.73 5.08 15.86
N ASN A 68 -2.16 5.90 14.97
CA ASN A 68 -2.05 7.35 15.16
C ASN A 68 -3.03 8.15 14.31
N TRP A 69 -3.60 7.56 13.26
CA TRP A 69 -4.44 8.24 12.26
C TRP A 69 -5.92 7.89 12.37
N GLY A 70 -6.27 7.00 13.29
CA GLY A 70 -7.64 6.53 13.54
C GLY A 70 -8.05 5.41 12.57
N GLY A 71 -9.27 4.90 12.76
CA GLY A 71 -9.82 3.82 11.94
C GLY A 71 -10.12 4.24 10.50
N VAL A 72 -10.50 3.25 9.68
CA VAL A 72 -10.95 3.44 8.29
C VAL A 72 -12.16 4.36 8.27
N ALA A 73 -12.10 5.40 7.43
CA ALA A 73 -13.13 6.42 7.29
C ALA A 73 -13.72 6.49 5.87
N GLY A 74 -13.11 5.80 4.90
CA GLY A 74 -13.62 5.74 3.54
C GLY A 74 -12.62 5.10 2.58
N TYR A 75 -12.99 5.11 1.30
CA TYR A 75 -12.23 4.50 0.21
C TYR A 75 -12.07 5.48 -0.95
N LYS A 76 -11.00 5.30 -1.73
CA LYS A 76 -10.72 6.01 -2.97
C LYS A 76 -10.64 5.00 -4.11
N ALA A 77 -11.28 5.29 -5.24
CA ALA A 77 -11.01 4.57 -6.49
C ALA A 77 -10.02 5.39 -7.32
N ALA A 78 -8.89 4.79 -7.70
CA ALA A 78 -7.88 5.40 -8.54
C ALA A 78 -7.80 4.67 -9.89
N LEU A 79 -7.26 5.35 -10.91
CA LEU A 79 -7.14 4.82 -12.27
C LEU A 79 -8.48 4.34 -12.83
N THR A 80 -9.56 5.10 -12.66
CA THR A 80 -10.92 4.74 -13.12
C THR A 80 -11.12 4.92 -14.63
N ASN A 81 -10.17 5.52 -15.34
CA ASN A 81 -10.21 5.71 -16.79
C ASN A 81 -9.60 4.51 -17.52
N ALA A 82 -10.38 3.86 -18.39
CA ALA A 82 -9.97 2.66 -19.14
C ALA A 82 -8.76 2.89 -20.05
N ASP A 83 -8.62 4.06 -20.68
CA ASP A 83 -7.48 4.38 -21.55
C ASP A 83 -6.18 4.47 -20.75
N ILE A 84 -6.25 4.98 -19.51
CA ILE A 84 -5.11 5.03 -18.60
C ILE A 84 -4.77 3.63 -18.09
N GLN A 85 -5.78 2.84 -17.72
CA GLN A 85 -5.58 1.44 -17.32
C GLN A 85 -4.85 0.64 -18.41
N GLN A 86 -5.31 0.76 -19.67
CA GLN A 86 -4.68 0.10 -20.82
C GLN A 86 -3.22 0.50 -21.00
N LYS A 87 -2.91 1.81 -20.95
CA LYS A 87 -1.53 2.32 -21.06
C LYS A 87 -0.62 1.82 -19.94
N MET A 88 -1.17 1.63 -18.74
CA MET A 88 -0.45 1.17 -17.55
C MET A 88 -0.41 -0.36 -17.43
N GLY A 89 -1.07 -1.10 -18.32
CA GLY A 89 -1.16 -2.56 -18.23
C GLY A 89 -1.99 -3.07 -17.04
N ILE A 90 -2.87 -2.22 -16.51
CA ILE A 90 -3.76 -2.53 -15.38
C ILE A 90 -5.14 -2.91 -15.93
N LYS A 91 -5.83 -3.84 -15.26
CA LYS A 91 -7.10 -4.40 -15.74
C LYS A 91 -8.34 -3.86 -15.02
N GLU A 92 -8.15 -3.18 -13.90
CA GLU A 92 -9.22 -2.70 -13.03
C GLU A 92 -8.77 -1.47 -12.21
N PRO A 93 -9.70 -0.62 -11.73
CA PRO A 93 -9.36 0.47 -10.84
C PRO A 93 -8.64 -0.01 -9.56
N LEU A 94 -7.81 0.85 -8.98
CA LEU A 94 -7.11 0.57 -7.73
C LEU A 94 -7.86 1.15 -6.53
N LEU A 95 -7.84 0.41 -5.41
CA LEU A 95 -8.45 0.83 -4.15
C LEU A 95 -7.44 1.55 -3.26
N GLY A 96 -7.80 2.74 -2.77
CA GLY A 96 -7.16 3.45 -1.68
C GLY A 96 -8.03 3.47 -0.42
N ILE A 97 -7.42 3.66 0.75
CA ILE A 97 -8.10 3.69 2.04
C ILE A 97 -7.82 5.03 2.72
N PHE A 98 -8.89 5.71 3.16
CA PHE A 98 -8.78 6.89 4.02
C PHE A 98 -8.87 6.49 5.48
N LEU A 99 -7.96 7.00 6.30
CA LEU A 99 -8.05 6.96 7.76
C LEU A 99 -8.71 8.24 8.29
N ASN A 100 -9.31 8.19 9.48
CA ASN A 100 -10.11 9.28 10.04
C ASN A 100 -9.41 10.65 9.99
N LYS A 101 -8.14 10.72 10.41
CA LYS A 101 -7.37 11.98 10.43
C LYS A 101 -6.95 12.49 9.04
N MET A 102 -7.19 11.72 7.97
CA MET A 102 -7.00 12.18 6.58
C MET A 102 -8.18 13.03 6.07
N LEU A 103 -9.34 12.96 6.73
CA LEU A 103 -10.51 13.77 6.38
C LEU A 103 -10.51 15.06 7.22
N ILE A 104 -10.21 16.18 6.56
CA ILE A 104 -10.11 17.49 7.21
C ILE A 104 -11.37 18.31 6.88
N LYS A 105 -11.94 18.98 7.89
CA LYS A 105 -13.11 19.84 7.70
C LYS A 105 -12.75 21.13 6.97
N SER A 106 -13.60 21.52 6.02
CA SER A 106 -13.48 22.81 5.35
C SER A 106 -14.00 23.96 6.23
N PRO A 107 -13.39 25.16 6.19
CA PRO A 107 -12.13 25.46 5.51
C PRO A 107 -10.92 24.83 6.23
N ALA A 108 -9.94 24.37 5.46
CA ALA A 108 -8.73 23.74 5.97
C ALA A 108 -7.48 24.47 5.47
N VAL A 109 -6.46 24.57 6.33
CA VAL A 109 -5.11 24.99 5.94
C VAL A 109 -4.25 23.73 5.83
N ILE A 110 -3.69 23.48 4.64
CA ILE A 110 -2.84 22.31 4.38
C ILE A 110 -1.38 22.76 4.39
N ASN A 111 -0.57 22.16 5.26
CA ASN A 111 0.87 22.41 5.28
C ASN A 111 1.55 21.56 4.20
N THR A 112 2.04 22.16 3.12
CA THR A 112 2.68 21.42 2.02
C THR A 112 3.94 20.66 2.45
N ARG A 113 4.61 21.08 3.53
CA ARG A 113 5.76 20.36 4.13
C ARG A 113 5.35 19.09 4.88
N SER A 114 4.06 18.74 4.92
CA SER A 114 3.61 17.46 5.45
C SER A 114 3.69 16.31 4.44
N ALA A 115 4.07 16.57 3.18
CA ALA A 115 4.19 15.58 2.12
C ALA A 115 5.48 15.77 1.31
N VAL A 116 5.91 14.71 0.60
CA VAL A 116 7.10 14.73 -0.27
C VAL A 116 6.79 15.41 -1.61
N HIS A 117 5.72 14.97 -2.27
CA HIS A 117 5.24 15.52 -3.54
C HIS A 117 3.75 15.88 -3.42
N PRO A 118 3.40 17.05 -2.85
CA PRO A 118 2.00 17.44 -2.69
C PRO A 118 1.39 17.77 -4.06
N PHE A 119 0.21 17.20 -4.32
CA PHE A 119 -0.64 17.55 -5.45
C PHE A 119 -2.11 17.52 -5.02
N ALA A 120 -2.99 18.06 -5.85
CA ALA A 120 -4.42 18.10 -5.59
C ALA A 120 -5.21 17.49 -6.75
N GLU A 121 -6.26 16.76 -6.41
CA GLU A 121 -7.25 16.21 -7.34
C GLU A 121 -8.63 16.72 -6.94
N ALA A 122 -9.47 17.04 -7.93
CA ALA A 122 -10.86 17.39 -7.71
C ALA A 122 -11.73 16.15 -7.94
N ASP A 123 -12.30 15.61 -6.86
CA ASP A 123 -13.11 14.40 -6.88
C ASP A 123 -14.53 14.65 -6.33
N LEU A 124 -15.45 13.73 -6.64
CA LEU A 124 -16.75 13.64 -6.00
C LEU A 124 -16.71 12.63 -4.84
N LEU A 125 -17.34 12.99 -3.72
CA LEU A 125 -17.50 12.09 -2.57
C LEU A 125 -18.94 11.59 -2.49
N VAL A 126 -19.09 10.28 -2.29
CA VAL A 126 -20.38 9.64 -2.04
C VAL A 126 -20.40 9.13 -0.61
N ARG A 127 -21.48 9.43 0.12
CA ARG A 127 -21.72 8.87 1.45
C ARG A 127 -22.57 7.61 1.31
N VAL A 128 -21.98 6.47 1.66
CA VAL A 128 -22.72 5.21 1.76
C VAL A 128 -23.67 5.29 2.96
N LYS A 129 -24.96 5.07 2.70
CA LYS A 129 -26.00 5.07 3.74
C LYS A 129 -25.88 3.83 4.62
N ASP A 130 -25.85 2.66 4.00
CA ASP A 130 -25.85 1.36 4.68
C ASP A 130 -25.34 0.25 3.73
N ALA A 131 -25.32 -1.00 4.21
CA ALA A 131 -24.74 -2.14 3.52
C ALA A 131 -25.48 -2.56 2.23
N SER A 132 -26.69 -2.03 1.97
CA SER A 132 -27.43 -2.33 0.73
C SER A 132 -26.71 -1.85 -0.53
N ILE A 133 -25.69 -0.99 -0.40
CA ILE A 133 -24.83 -0.60 -1.52
C ILE A 133 -24.17 -1.79 -2.21
N ASN A 134 -23.94 -2.90 -1.50
CA ASN A 134 -23.32 -4.10 -2.08
C ASN A 134 -24.26 -4.84 -3.05
N ASP A 135 -25.56 -4.54 -3.02
CA ASP A 135 -26.57 -5.11 -3.92
C ASP A 135 -26.91 -4.15 -5.08
N ALA A 136 -26.24 -3.00 -5.14
CA ALA A 136 -26.46 -2.01 -6.20
C ALA A 136 -26.08 -2.60 -7.57
N LYS A 137 -26.91 -2.31 -8.58
CA LYS A 137 -26.66 -2.66 -9.97
C LYS A 137 -26.37 -1.39 -10.76
N THR A 138 -25.66 -1.54 -11.87
CA THR A 138 -25.61 -0.48 -12.89
C THR A 138 -26.99 -0.33 -13.51
N ASP A 139 -27.38 0.91 -13.80
CA ASP A 139 -28.54 1.20 -14.64
C ASP A 139 -28.35 0.65 -16.07
#